data_AF-T2J5M3-F1
#
_entry.id   AF-T2J5M3-F1
#
_cell.length_a   1.000
_cell.length_b   1.000
_cell.length_c   1.000
_cell.angle_alpha   90.00
_cell.angle_beta   90.00
_cell.angle_gamma   90.00
#
_symmetry.space_group_name_H-M   'P 1'
#
loop_
_entity.id
_entity.type
_entity.pdbx_description
1 polymer ?
#
loop_
_entity_poly.entity_id
_entity_poly.type
_entity_poly.pdbx_seq_one_letter_code
_entity_poly.pdbx_strand_id
1 'polypeptide(L)'
;MARKQSEGKIIYVTTPYLAANAYKLSPGNYDFLANLLESSGGNKILVDEYIHGYKDKETQEIEETSNVFAYLLNTTLLIILIQGLVIVLILIFVYNNTLEKKKNLARATANNSQEYINALATILQNAQSREFIIKTIGEVEQLKLQKKLGLKVGKQDRESLVQAWTQQTKKTPIMLEKLLKMSTKKPSLNDIKLLEWMKQWKTIHQEINFQSSDYDNKQ
;
A
#
# COMPACT_ATOMS: atom_id res chain seq x y z
N MET A 1 -54.28 -34.01 40.90
CA MET A 1 -54.86 -33.91 42.26
C MET A 1 -54.69 -32.48 42.77
N ALA A 2 -55.66 -31.92 43.49
CA ALA A 2 -55.55 -30.55 44.02
C ALA A 2 -55.66 -30.55 45.55
N ARG A 3 -54.75 -29.86 46.24
CA ARG A 3 -54.76 -29.71 47.71
C ARG A 3 -54.91 -28.23 48.06
N LYS A 4 -55.86 -27.91 48.95
CA LYS A 4 -56.07 -26.54 49.46
C LYS A 4 -55.09 -26.28 50.61
N GLN A 5 -54.35 -25.18 50.54
CA GLN A 5 -53.51 -24.66 51.63
C GLN A 5 -54.02 -23.28 52.07
N SER A 6 -53.57 -22.81 53.23
CA SER A 6 -54.08 -21.61 53.91
C SER A 6 -53.99 -20.32 53.11
N GLU A 7 -53.13 -20.24 52.09
CA GLU A 7 -52.99 -19.05 51.22
C GLU A 7 -53.10 -19.37 49.71
N GLY A 8 -53.54 -20.58 49.32
CA GLY A 8 -53.64 -20.93 47.90
C GLY A 8 -54.07 -22.37 47.59
N LYS A 9 -54.11 -22.71 46.29
CA LYS A 9 -54.44 -24.05 45.78
C LYS A 9 -53.22 -24.62 45.05
N ILE A 10 -52.72 -25.76 45.49
CA ILE A 10 -51.68 -26.50 44.78
C ILE A 10 -52.34 -27.44 43.79
N ILE A 11 -51.91 -27.39 42.53
CA ILE A 11 -52.35 -28.27 41.46
C ILE A 11 -51.13 -29.06 40.98
N TYR A 12 -51.16 -30.38 41.15
CA TYR A 12 -50.11 -31.25 40.63
C TYR A 12 -50.43 -31.65 39.20
N VAL A 13 -49.47 -31.44 38.30
CA VAL A 13 -49.56 -31.76 36.86
C VAL A 13 -48.35 -32.61 36.48
N THR A 14 -48.56 -33.64 35.65
CA THR A 14 -47.51 -34.56 35.19
C THR A 14 -47.07 -34.28 33.75
N THR A 15 -47.48 -33.15 33.17
CA THR A 15 -47.17 -32.78 31.79
C THR A 15 -45.76 -32.18 31.75
N PRO A 16 -44.78 -32.80 31.07
CA PRO A 16 -43.39 -32.33 31.08
C PRO A 16 -43.19 -31.01 30.31
N TYR A 17 -44.22 -30.53 29.60
CA TYR A 17 -44.15 -29.38 28.70
C TYR A 17 -45.08 -28.23 29.09
N LEU A 18 -45.54 -28.17 30.35
CA LEU A 18 -46.48 -27.14 30.80
C LEU A 18 -45.91 -25.74 30.59
N ALA A 19 -46.64 -24.89 29.86
CA ALA A 19 -46.27 -23.54 29.45
C ALA A 19 -45.03 -23.44 28.54
N ALA A 20 -44.51 -24.56 28.02
CA ALA A 20 -43.34 -24.53 27.14
C ALA A 20 -43.72 -24.05 25.73
N ASN A 21 -43.01 -23.03 25.23
CA ASN A 21 -43.25 -22.45 23.92
C ASN A 21 -42.97 -23.40 22.74
N ALA A 22 -42.04 -24.34 22.90
CA ALA A 22 -41.68 -25.31 21.86
C ALA A 22 -42.79 -26.34 21.60
N TYR A 23 -43.62 -26.61 22.60
CA TYR A 23 -44.63 -27.68 22.57
C TYR A 23 -46.05 -27.13 22.53
N LYS A 24 -46.26 -26.02 21.80
CA LYS A 24 -47.56 -25.33 21.71
C LYS A 24 -48.72 -26.24 21.33
N LEU A 25 -48.47 -27.20 20.44
CA LEU A 25 -49.46 -28.13 19.91
C LEU A 25 -49.56 -29.44 20.72
N SER A 26 -48.78 -29.60 21.79
CA SER A 26 -48.83 -30.80 22.61
C SER A 26 -50.11 -30.80 23.47
N PRO A 27 -50.89 -31.89 23.48
CA PRO A 27 -52.05 -32.00 24.35
C PRO A 27 -51.61 -31.92 25.82
N GLY A 28 -52.33 -31.12 26.61
CA GLY A 28 -52.01 -30.88 28.02
C GLY A 28 -51.06 -29.71 28.30
N ASN A 29 -50.66 -28.94 27.27
CA ASN A 29 -49.91 -27.70 27.44
C ASN A 29 -50.85 -26.47 27.51
N TYR A 30 -50.98 -25.68 26.44
CA TYR A 30 -51.79 -24.45 26.46
C TYR A 30 -53.29 -24.72 26.63
N ASP A 31 -53.81 -25.83 26.11
CA ASP A 31 -55.21 -26.21 26.31
C ASP A 31 -55.54 -26.42 27.79
N PHE A 32 -54.60 -26.97 28.56
CA PHE A 32 -54.77 -27.13 30.00
C PHE A 32 -54.74 -25.78 30.73
N LEU A 33 -53.82 -24.88 30.34
CA LEU A 33 -53.74 -23.53 30.90
C LEU A 33 -54.97 -22.69 30.57
N ALA A 34 -55.52 -22.83 29.35
CA ALA A 34 -56.75 -22.16 28.95
C ALA A 34 -57.93 -22.61 29.82
N ASN A 35 -58.11 -23.93 29.98
CA ASN A 35 -59.13 -24.49 30.88
C ASN A 35 -58.94 -24.06 32.34
N LEU A 36 -57.68 -23.94 32.80
CA LEU A 36 -57.37 -23.47 34.15
C LEU A 36 -57.71 -21.98 34.33
N LEU A 37 -57.46 -21.16 33.30
CA LEU A 37 -57.79 -19.74 33.29
C LEU A 37 -59.31 -19.51 33.33
N GLU A 38 -60.05 -20.29 32.56
CA GLU A 38 -61.52 -20.25 32.59
C GLU A 38 -62.05 -20.68 33.97
N SER A 39 -61.51 -21.77 34.51
CA SER A 39 -61.89 -22.29 35.83
C SER A 39 -61.50 -21.37 36.99
N SER A 40 -60.53 -20.47 36.80
CA SER A 40 -60.10 -19.49 37.81
C SER A 40 -60.90 -18.18 37.74
N GLY A 41 -61.90 -18.08 36.87
CA GLY A 41 -62.70 -16.88 36.67
C GLY A 41 -61.97 -15.80 35.86
N GLY A 42 -61.03 -16.19 34.99
CA GLY A 42 -60.28 -15.27 34.13
C GLY A 42 -59.14 -14.52 34.82
N ASN A 43 -58.77 -14.94 36.03
CA ASN A 43 -57.66 -14.32 36.77
C ASN A 43 -56.31 -14.65 36.13
N LYS A 44 -55.45 -13.63 35.98
CA LYS A 44 -54.14 -13.74 35.34
C LYS A 44 -53.31 -14.88 35.94
N ILE A 45 -52.91 -15.84 35.10
CA ILE A 45 -51.97 -16.89 35.46
C ILE A 45 -50.55 -16.39 35.12
N LEU A 46 -49.67 -16.38 36.11
CA LEU A 46 -48.26 -16.13 35.94
C LEU A 46 -47.52 -17.46 36.01
N VAL A 47 -46.71 -17.75 34.99
CA VAL A 47 -45.86 -18.94 34.96
C VAL A 47 -44.41 -18.48 34.97
N ASP A 48 -43.65 -18.98 35.94
CA ASP A 48 -42.21 -18.76 36.02
C ASP A 48 -41.50 -19.95 35.36
N GLU A 49 -41.07 -19.77 34.12
CA GLU A 49 -40.36 -20.78 33.34
C GLU A 49 -38.88 -20.77 33.72
N TYR A 50 -38.54 -21.23 34.94
CA TYR A 50 -37.14 -21.21 35.39
C TYR A 50 -36.29 -22.40 34.88
N ILE A 51 -36.82 -23.32 34.07
CA ILE A 51 -36.02 -24.45 33.56
C ILE A 51 -36.46 -24.82 32.16
N HIS A 52 -35.96 -24.17 31.09
CA HIS A 52 -35.94 -24.79 29.74
C HIS A 52 -34.75 -24.31 28.90
N GLY A 53 -33.55 -24.65 29.35
CA GLY A 53 -32.32 -24.70 28.53
C GLY A 53 -32.01 -26.11 27.99
N TYR A 54 -32.91 -27.08 28.19
CA TYR A 54 -32.73 -28.45 27.69
C TYR A 54 -33.34 -28.55 26.30
N LYS A 55 -32.50 -28.44 25.28
CA LYS A 55 -32.86 -28.72 23.88
C LYS A 55 -32.77 -30.22 23.66
N ASP A 56 -33.83 -30.84 23.14
CA ASP A 56 -33.78 -32.24 22.73
C ASP A 56 -32.81 -32.41 21.54
N LYS A 57 -32.07 -33.53 21.51
CA LYS A 57 -31.09 -33.83 20.47
C LYS A 57 -31.70 -33.82 19.05
N GLU A 58 -32.99 -34.16 18.95
CA GLU A 58 -33.74 -34.12 17.69
C GLU A 58 -33.99 -32.70 17.19
N THR A 59 -33.98 -31.68 18.07
CA THR A 59 -34.04 -30.27 17.68
C THR A 59 -32.66 -29.67 17.38
N GLN A 60 -31.57 -30.32 17.85
CA GLN A 60 -30.21 -29.92 17.50
C GLN A 60 -29.87 -30.28 16.04
N GLU A 61 -30.33 -31.42 15.52
CA GLU A 61 -30.04 -31.80 14.13
C GLU A 61 -30.70 -30.88 13.07
N ILE A 62 -31.81 -30.22 13.43
CA ILE A 62 -32.49 -29.26 12.54
C ILE A 62 -31.79 -27.88 12.58
N GLU A 63 -31.10 -27.52 13.67
CA GLU A 63 -30.36 -26.25 13.79
C GLU A 63 -28.86 -26.36 13.44
N GLU A 64 -28.22 -27.52 13.59
CA GLU A 64 -26.79 -27.72 13.25
C GLU A 64 -26.52 -27.65 11.74
N THR A 65 -27.56 -27.70 10.90
CA THR A 65 -27.45 -27.48 9.46
C THR A 65 -27.73 -26.05 9.02
N SER A 66 -27.94 -25.09 9.96
CA SER A 66 -27.88 -23.67 9.61
C SER A 66 -26.42 -23.22 9.51
N ASN A 67 -25.72 -23.82 8.56
CA ASN A 67 -24.42 -23.40 8.07
C ASN A 67 -24.49 -21.89 7.84
N VAL A 68 -23.53 -21.12 8.36
CA VAL A 68 -23.52 -19.65 8.25
C VAL A 68 -23.69 -19.18 6.80
N PHE A 69 -23.26 -20.01 5.85
CA PHE A 69 -23.52 -19.87 4.42
C PHE A 69 -24.99 -20.02 4.01
N ALA A 70 -25.73 -20.99 4.53
CA ALA A 70 -27.15 -21.17 4.26
C ALA A 70 -27.97 -20.01 4.83
N TYR A 71 -27.61 -19.52 6.02
CA TYR A 71 -28.21 -18.32 6.59
C TYR A 71 -27.92 -17.09 5.72
N LEU A 72 -26.67 -16.91 5.28
CA LEU A 72 -26.29 -15.80 4.40
C LEU A 72 -27.03 -15.87 3.05
N LEU A 73 -27.19 -17.07 2.48
CA LEU A 73 -27.89 -17.28 1.21
C LEU A 73 -29.40 -16.96 1.26
N ASN A 74 -30.04 -17.20 2.41
CA ASN A 74 -31.48 -17.02 2.58
C ASN A 74 -31.86 -15.65 3.19
N THR A 75 -30.89 -14.78 3.44
CA THR A 75 -31.11 -13.50 4.15
C THR A 75 -31.02 -12.31 3.20
N THR A 76 -31.86 -11.30 3.43
CA THR A 76 -31.84 -9.96 2.78
C THR A 76 -30.44 -9.32 2.70
N LEU A 77 -29.53 -9.70 3.61
CA LEU A 77 -28.14 -9.29 3.63
C LEU A 77 -27.37 -9.66 2.35
N LEU A 78 -27.69 -10.78 1.69
CA LEU A 78 -27.06 -11.15 0.42
C LEU A 78 -27.42 -10.18 -0.70
N ILE A 79 -28.66 -9.71 -0.74
CA ILE A 79 -29.11 -8.70 -1.71
C ILE A 79 -28.33 -7.40 -1.50
N ILE A 80 -28.16 -6.97 -0.24
CA ILE A 80 -27.36 -5.79 0.12
C ILE A 80 -25.90 -5.97 -0.27
N LEU A 81 -25.33 -7.16 -0.07
CA LEU A 81 -23.94 -7.47 -0.41
C LEU A 81 -23.72 -7.45 -1.93
N ILE A 82 -24.61 -8.06 -2.71
CA ILE A 82 -24.58 -8.02 -4.17
C ILE A 82 -24.70 -6.57 -4.65
N GLN A 83 -25.62 -5.80 -4.08
CA GLN A 83 -25.79 -4.39 -4.43
C GLN A 83 -24.51 -3.58 -4.14
N GLY A 84 -23.87 -3.82 -2.98
CA GLY A 84 -22.58 -3.21 -2.65
C GLY A 84 -21.48 -3.58 -3.65
N LEU A 85 -21.41 -4.86 -4.04
CA LEU A 85 -20.46 -5.34 -5.04
C LEU A 85 -20.67 -4.67 -6.40
N VAL A 86 -21.92 -4.52 -6.85
CA VAL A 86 -22.26 -3.82 -8.10
C VAL A 86 -21.83 -2.35 -8.03
N ILE A 87 -22.07 -1.66 -6.92
CA ILE A 87 -21.63 -0.27 -6.73
C ILE A 87 -20.10 -0.18 -6.80
N VAL A 88 -19.37 -1.09 -6.14
CA VAL A 88 -17.90 -1.13 -6.19
C VAL A 88 -17.41 -1.38 -7.62
N LEU A 89 -18.02 -2.29 -8.37
CA LEU A 89 -17.67 -2.54 -9.77
C LEU A 89 -17.94 -1.32 -10.64
N ILE A 90 -19.06 -0.61 -10.43
CA ILE A 90 -19.34 0.65 -11.11
C ILE A 90 -18.31 1.71 -10.73
N LEU A 91 -17.93 1.82 -9.46
CA LEU A 91 -16.89 2.76 -9.01
C LEU A 91 -15.53 2.44 -9.62
N ILE A 92 -15.14 1.17 -9.69
CA ILE A 92 -13.90 0.74 -10.36
C ILE A 92 -13.98 1.05 -11.85
N PHE A 93 -15.11 0.76 -12.50
CA PHE A 93 -15.33 1.05 -13.91
C PHE A 93 -15.29 2.55 -14.19
N VAL A 94 -15.94 3.37 -13.37
CA VAL A 94 -15.91 4.83 -13.45
C VAL A 94 -14.49 5.31 -13.21
N TYR A 95 -13.82 4.88 -12.15
CA TYR A 95 -12.45 5.29 -11.84
C TYR A 95 -11.49 4.96 -12.99
N ASN A 96 -11.55 3.74 -13.51
CA ASN A 96 -10.71 3.31 -14.63
C ASN A 96 -11.07 4.02 -15.94
N ASN A 97 -12.35 4.22 -16.26
CA ASN A 97 -12.79 4.93 -17.46
C ASN A 97 -12.56 6.46 -17.37
N THR A 98 -12.54 7.03 -16.16
CA THR A 98 -12.22 8.46 -15.95
C THR A 98 -10.74 8.74 -16.21
N LEU A 99 -9.87 7.73 -16.13
CA LEU A 99 -8.46 7.82 -16.55
C LEU A 99 -8.30 7.70 -18.08
N GLU A 100 -9.14 6.91 -18.76
CA GLU A 100 -9.09 6.75 -20.22
C GLU A 100 -9.73 7.92 -20.99
N LYS A 101 -10.77 8.55 -20.43
CA LYS A 101 -11.39 9.77 -21.01
C LYS A 101 -10.57 11.05 -20.86
N LYS A 102 -9.36 10.97 -20.28
CA LYS A 102 -8.36 12.05 -20.34
C LYS A 102 -7.37 11.85 -21.49
N LYS A 103 -7.83 11.32 -22.62
CA LYS A 103 -7.09 11.39 -23.89
C LYS A 103 -7.57 12.60 -24.68
N ASN A 104 -6.66 13.55 -24.83
CA ASN A 104 -6.69 14.76 -25.68
C ASN A 104 -7.35 16.02 -25.08
N LEU A 105 -6.86 16.46 -23.93
CA LEU A 105 -6.53 17.88 -23.84
C LEU A 105 -5.07 17.98 -24.26
N ALA A 106 -4.79 18.84 -25.24
CA ALA A 106 -3.44 19.15 -25.71
C ALA A 106 -2.55 19.24 -24.48
N ARG A 107 -1.60 18.29 -24.36
CA ARG A 107 -0.62 18.28 -23.28
C ARG A 107 0.08 19.63 -23.38
N ALA A 108 -0.32 20.58 -22.54
CA ALA A 108 0.53 21.69 -22.19
C ALA A 108 1.85 21.03 -21.82
N THR A 109 2.89 21.38 -22.55
CA THR A 109 4.26 20.98 -22.27
C THR A 109 4.66 21.61 -20.94
N ALA A 110 4.07 21.13 -19.85
CA ALA A 110 4.74 21.09 -18.58
C ALA A 110 6.10 20.51 -18.89
N ASN A 111 7.14 21.18 -18.43
CA ASN A 111 8.52 20.89 -18.76
C ASN A 111 8.88 19.55 -18.09
N ASN A 112 8.40 18.44 -18.66
CA ASN A 112 8.43 17.09 -18.10
C ASN A 112 9.87 16.64 -17.81
N SER A 113 10.82 17.24 -18.53
CA SER A 113 12.25 17.11 -18.26
C SER A 113 12.60 17.57 -16.84
N GLN A 114 12.06 18.69 -16.36
CA GLN A 114 12.37 19.21 -15.03
C GLN A 114 11.79 18.33 -13.92
N GLU A 115 10.54 17.89 -14.05
CA GLU A 115 9.91 16.99 -13.07
C GLU A 115 10.63 15.64 -13.02
N TYR A 116 11.00 15.10 -14.18
CA TYR A 116 11.80 13.89 -14.28
C TYR A 116 13.20 14.04 -13.68
N ILE A 117 13.91 15.15 -13.98
CA ILE A 117 15.22 15.47 -13.41
C ILE A 117 15.11 15.59 -11.88
N ASN A 118 14.08 16.28 -11.39
CA ASN A 118 13.86 16.46 -9.96
C ASN A 118 13.58 15.11 -9.28
N ALA A 119 12.71 14.27 -9.84
CA ALA A 119 12.41 12.95 -9.30
C ALA A 119 13.65 12.06 -9.23
N LEU A 120 14.45 12.03 -10.30
CA LEU A 120 15.69 11.26 -10.34
C LEU A 120 16.73 11.79 -9.35
N ALA A 121 16.87 13.12 -9.24
CA ALA A 121 17.77 13.74 -8.26
C ALA A 121 17.38 13.38 -6.82
N THR A 122 16.08 13.39 -6.50
CA THR A 122 15.58 12.99 -5.19
C THR A 122 15.86 11.51 -4.89
N ILE A 123 15.66 10.62 -5.87
CA ILE A 123 15.97 9.18 -5.69
C ILE A 123 17.47 8.99 -5.44
N LEU A 124 18.33 9.63 -6.22
CA LEU A 124 19.79 9.52 -6.07
C LEU A 124 20.29 10.09 -4.73
N GLN A 125 19.70 11.20 -4.28
CA GLN A 125 20.00 11.82 -2.99
C GLN A 125 19.57 10.92 -1.83
N ASN A 126 18.33 10.40 -1.87
CA ASN A 126 17.78 9.55 -0.81
C ASN A 126 18.49 8.18 -0.73
N ALA A 127 18.92 7.63 -1.87
CA ALA A 127 19.68 6.38 -1.91
C ALA A 127 21.13 6.51 -1.41
N GLN A 128 21.55 7.69 -0.93
CA GLN A 128 22.94 8.02 -0.54
C GLN A 128 23.97 7.59 -1.60
N SER A 129 23.57 7.66 -2.88
CA SER A 129 24.31 7.08 -4.02
C SER A 129 25.51 7.94 -4.47
N ARG A 130 26.21 8.56 -3.51
CA ARG A 130 27.34 9.47 -3.75
C ARG A 130 28.44 8.82 -4.57
N GLU A 131 28.76 7.56 -4.26
CA GLU A 131 29.77 6.78 -4.99
C GLU A 131 29.37 6.59 -6.46
N PHE A 132 28.09 6.34 -6.72
CA PHE A 132 27.56 6.21 -8.07
C PHE A 132 27.62 7.53 -8.83
N ILE A 133 27.29 8.66 -8.19
CA ILE A 133 27.36 10.00 -8.81
C ILE A 133 28.80 10.36 -9.17
N ILE A 134 29.75 10.17 -8.24
CA ILE A 134 31.17 10.48 -8.46
C ILE A 134 31.75 9.64 -9.60
N LYS A 135 31.43 8.34 -9.63
CA LYS A 135 31.88 7.44 -10.68
C LYS A 135 31.29 7.84 -12.04
N THR A 136 29.97 8.01 -12.11
CA THR A 136 29.26 8.30 -13.36
C THR A 136 29.69 9.64 -13.94
N ILE A 137 29.72 10.70 -13.12
CA ILE A 137 30.17 12.03 -13.58
C ILE A 137 31.66 11.98 -13.93
N GLY A 138 32.49 11.31 -13.14
CA GLY A 138 33.93 11.22 -13.38
C GLY A 138 34.26 10.54 -14.71
N GLU A 139 33.56 9.44 -15.04
CA GLU A 139 33.69 8.75 -16.32
C GLU A 139 33.26 9.64 -17.49
N VAL A 140 32.12 10.34 -17.36
CA VAL A 140 31.63 11.25 -18.42
C VAL A 140 32.57 12.43 -18.64
N GLU A 141 33.06 13.08 -17.57
CA GLU A 141 34.00 14.21 -17.70
C GLU A 141 35.35 13.75 -18.26
N GLN A 142 35.84 12.56 -17.90
CA GLN A 142 37.04 11.98 -18.51
C GLN A 142 36.86 11.73 -20.01
N LEU A 143 35.70 11.21 -20.44
CA LEU A 143 35.40 11.00 -21.86
C LEU A 143 35.31 12.33 -22.63
N LYS A 144 34.71 13.37 -22.03
CA LYS A 144 34.68 14.72 -22.61
C LYS A 144 36.09 15.29 -22.75
N LEU A 145 36.92 15.10 -21.73
CA LEU A 145 38.33 15.52 -21.75
C LEU A 145 39.10 14.81 -22.87
N GLN A 146 38.99 13.48 -22.97
CA GLN A 146 39.59 12.69 -24.06
C GLN A 146 39.21 13.22 -25.45
N LYS A 147 37.91 13.46 -25.67
CA LYS A 147 37.41 14.01 -26.94
C LYS A 147 38.04 15.37 -27.25
N LYS A 148 38.14 16.26 -26.28
CA LYS A 148 38.72 17.61 -26.47
C LYS A 148 40.24 17.59 -26.66
N LEU A 149 40.93 16.63 -26.05
CA LEU A 149 42.37 16.42 -26.22
C LEU A 149 42.71 15.66 -27.53
N GLY A 150 41.71 15.33 -28.37
CA GLY A 150 41.91 14.58 -29.61
C GLY A 150 42.32 13.11 -29.41
N LEU A 151 42.11 12.59 -28.20
CA LEU A 151 42.49 11.23 -27.82
C LEU A 151 41.39 10.23 -28.20
N LYS A 152 41.78 8.99 -28.53
CA LYS A 152 40.83 7.92 -28.84
C LYS A 152 39.98 7.61 -27.60
N VAL A 153 38.67 7.80 -27.73
CA VAL A 153 37.68 7.59 -26.66
C VAL A 153 37.70 6.12 -26.23
N GLY A 154 38.08 5.85 -24.98
CA GLY A 154 38.22 4.47 -24.47
C GLY A 154 38.93 4.36 -23.12
N LYS A 155 39.28 3.12 -22.71
CA LYS A 155 40.13 2.81 -21.54
C LYS A 155 41.57 3.27 -21.81
N GLN A 156 41.77 4.57 -21.83
CA GLN A 156 43.10 5.14 -21.98
C GLN A 156 43.72 5.35 -20.61
N ASP A 157 45.02 5.08 -20.52
CA ASP A 157 45.77 5.15 -19.28
C ASP A 157 45.84 6.60 -18.76
N ARG A 158 45.80 6.76 -17.44
CA ARG A 158 45.78 8.07 -16.78
C ARG A 158 47.02 8.87 -17.12
N GLU A 159 48.15 8.20 -17.29
CA GLU A 159 49.41 8.81 -17.67
C GLU A 159 49.33 9.47 -19.05
N SER A 160 48.66 8.84 -20.02
CA SER A 160 48.46 9.43 -21.35
C SER A 160 47.55 10.67 -21.31
N LEU A 161 46.55 10.70 -20.41
CA LEU A 161 45.68 11.86 -20.23
C LEU A 161 46.44 13.04 -19.62
N VAL A 162 47.26 12.75 -18.62
CA VAL A 162 48.07 13.75 -17.93
C VAL A 162 49.14 14.32 -18.88
N GLN A 163 49.78 13.48 -19.70
CA GLN A 163 50.75 13.92 -20.70
C GLN A 163 50.12 14.79 -21.79
N ALA A 164 48.98 14.35 -22.37
CA ALA A 164 48.27 15.14 -23.38
C ALA A 164 47.77 16.48 -22.82
N TRP A 165 47.30 16.50 -21.58
CA TRP A 165 46.92 17.72 -20.87
C TRP A 165 48.10 18.67 -20.71
N THR A 166 49.24 18.19 -20.18
CA THR A 166 50.43 19.01 -19.96
C THR A 166 50.99 19.55 -21.27
N GLN A 167 50.94 18.76 -22.35
CA GLN A 167 51.38 19.18 -23.68
C GLN A 167 50.51 20.30 -24.27
N GLN A 168 49.18 20.24 -24.08
CA GLN A 168 48.26 21.22 -24.67
C GLN A 168 48.06 22.47 -23.81
N THR A 169 48.10 22.35 -22.47
CA THR A 169 47.81 23.46 -21.54
C THR A 169 49.05 24.07 -20.91
N LYS A 170 50.23 23.42 -21.02
CA LYS A 170 51.50 23.83 -20.40
C LYS A 170 51.41 24.09 -18.88
N LYS A 171 50.37 23.59 -18.21
CA LYS A 171 50.12 23.76 -16.77
C LYS A 171 50.34 22.47 -15.97
N THR A 172 50.50 22.65 -14.67
CA THR A 172 50.91 21.60 -13.72
C THR A 172 49.90 20.44 -13.65
N PRO A 173 50.35 19.18 -13.86
CA PRO A 173 49.49 17.99 -13.91
C PRO A 173 48.87 17.59 -12.56
N ILE A 174 49.38 18.15 -11.46
CA ILE A 174 48.97 17.82 -10.08
C ILE A 174 47.47 18.01 -9.85
N MET A 175 46.87 19.05 -10.45
CA MET A 175 45.44 19.32 -10.30
C MET A 175 44.58 18.26 -11.01
N LEU A 176 44.96 17.85 -12.22
CA LEU A 176 44.26 16.84 -13.00
C LEU A 176 44.43 15.45 -12.37
N GLU A 177 45.62 15.11 -11.90
CA GLU A 177 45.87 13.85 -11.20
C GLU A 177 45.03 13.72 -9.92
N LYS A 178 44.91 14.80 -9.14
CA LYS A 178 44.10 14.81 -7.92
C LYS A 178 42.62 14.54 -8.23
N LEU A 179 42.11 15.11 -9.32
CA LEU A 179 40.73 14.91 -9.78
C LEU A 179 40.47 13.48 -10.29
N LEU A 180 41.38 12.92 -11.08
CA LEU A 180 41.29 11.56 -11.60
C LEU A 180 41.47 10.49 -10.50
N LYS A 181 42.26 10.78 -9.45
CA LYS A 181 42.38 9.90 -8.27
C LYS A 181 41.09 9.90 -7.43
N MET A 182 40.37 11.01 -7.39
CA MET A 182 39.14 11.17 -6.62
C MET A 182 37.92 10.47 -7.24
N SER A 183 37.87 10.33 -8.57
CA SER A 183 36.80 9.55 -9.24
C SER A 183 36.98 8.03 -9.14
N THR A 184 38.19 7.57 -8.80
CA THR A 184 38.58 6.15 -8.91
C THR A 184 38.81 5.44 -7.58
N LYS A 185 39.06 6.18 -6.49
CA LYS A 185 39.11 5.62 -5.14
C LYS A 185 37.85 5.98 -4.40
N LYS A 186 37.11 4.97 -3.90
CA LYS A 186 35.86 5.02 -3.10
C LYS A 186 35.94 6.06 -1.97
N PRO A 187 35.57 7.32 -2.20
CA PRO A 187 35.86 8.36 -1.24
C PRO A 187 34.57 8.68 -0.48
N SER A 188 34.62 8.55 0.84
CA SER A 188 33.59 9.11 1.73
C SER A 188 33.62 10.63 1.57
N LEU A 189 32.80 11.16 0.66
CA LEU A 189 32.72 12.59 0.36
C LEU A 189 31.43 13.16 0.90
N ASN A 190 31.58 14.31 1.58
CA ASN A 190 30.49 15.18 1.98
C ASN A 190 30.06 16.05 0.78
N ASP A 191 28.81 16.51 0.76
CA ASP A 191 28.20 17.23 -0.37
C ASP A 191 29.00 18.50 -0.74
N ILE A 192 29.62 19.15 0.25
CA ILE A 192 30.53 20.29 0.07
C ILE A 192 31.75 19.93 -0.79
N LYS A 193 32.36 18.77 -0.53
CA LYS A 193 33.54 18.30 -1.29
C LYS A 193 33.17 17.88 -2.70
N LEU A 194 31.95 17.35 -2.90
CA LEU A 194 31.43 17.01 -4.23
C LEU A 194 31.24 18.28 -5.07
N LEU A 195 30.66 19.34 -4.49
CA LEU A 195 30.50 20.62 -5.17
C LEU A 195 31.84 21.25 -5.54
N GLU A 196 32.84 21.18 -4.65
CA GLU A 196 34.19 21.66 -4.93
C GLU A 196 34.84 20.88 -6.08
N TRP A 197 34.71 19.55 -6.09
CA TRP A 197 35.19 18.70 -7.17
C TRP A 197 34.53 19.03 -8.52
N MET A 198 33.21 19.27 -8.54
CA MET A 198 32.51 19.72 -9.75
C MET A 198 32.97 21.10 -10.24
N LYS A 199 33.24 22.04 -9.32
CA LYS A 199 33.80 23.36 -9.67
C LYS A 199 35.16 23.22 -10.33
N GLN A 200 36.02 22.34 -9.83
CA GLN A 200 37.36 22.11 -10.40
C GLN A 200 37.28 21.53 -11.84
N TRP A 201 36.35 20.63 -12.12
CA TRP A 201 36.08 20.17 -13.50
C TRP A 201 35.61 21.29 -14.43
N LYS A 202 34.74 22.18 -13.93
CA LYS A 202 34.30 23.35 -14.71
C LYS A 202 35.47 24.25 -15.08
N THR A 203 36.38 24.51 -14.14
CA THR A 203 37.59 25.31 -14.40
C THR A 203 38.46 24.67 -15.49
N ILE A 204 38.70 23.36 -15.41
CA ILE A 204 39.46 22.61 -16.44
C ILE A 204 38.81 22.76 -17.82
N HIS A 205 37.50 22.59 -17.92
CA HIS A 205 36.82 22.74 -19.21
C HIS A 205 36.85 24.17 -19.75
N GLN A 206 36.83 25.18 -18.88
CA GLN A 206 36.99 26.58 -19.28
C GLN A 206 38.41 26.84 -19.79
N GLU A 207 39.43 26.26 -19.15
CA GLU A 207 40.83 26.41 -19.57
C GLU A 207 41.09 25.77 -20.95
N ILE A 208 40.51 24.60 -21.24
CA ILE A 208 40.60 23.98 -22.58
C ILE A 208 39.89 24.84 -23.62
N ASN A 209 38.66 25.30 -23.32
CA ASN A 209 37.87 26.08 -24.26
C ASN A 209 38.53 27.42 -24.59
N PHE A 210 39.21 28.04 -23.62
CA PHE A 210 39.95 29.28 -23.84
C PHE A 210 41.14 29.06 -24.78
N GLN A 211 41.86 27.96 -24.63
CA GLN A 211 42.99 27.63 -25.53
C GLN A 211 42.51 27.18 -26.91
N SER A 212 41.41 26.42 -27.04
CA SER A 212 40.88 26.04 -28.36
C SER A 212 40.40 27.24 -29.19
N SER A 213 39.89 28.28 -28.52
CA SER A 213 39.48 29.53 -29.19
C SER A 213 40.65 30.36 -29.71
N ASP A 214 41.85 30.20 -29.14
CA ASP A 214 43.05 30.93 -29.54
C ASP A 214 43.79 30.25 -30.71
N TYR A 215 43.57 28.94 -30.90
CA TYR A 215 44.08 28.19 -32.06
C TYR A 215 43.21 28.37 -33.32
N ASP A 216 41.92 28.69 -33.19
CA ASP A 216 41.02 28.93 -34.33
C ASP A 216 41.15 30.36 -34.91
N ASN A 217 41.77 31.28 -34.16
CA ASN A 217 41.99 32.67 -34.59
C ASN A 217 43.37 32.91 -35.24
N LYS A 218 44.11 31.82 -35.56
CA LYS A 218 45.43 31.86 -36.20
C LYS A 218 45.54 30.95 -37.43
N GLN A 219 44.43 30.77 -38.17
CA GLN A 219 44.48 30.27 -39.54
C GLN A 219 44.02 31.35 -40.52
#